data_AF-A0A930YZ21-F1
#
_entry.id   AF-A0A930YZ21-F1
#
_cell.length_a   1.000
_cell.length_b   1.000
_cell.length_c   1.000
_cell.angle_alpha   90.00
_cell.angle_beta   90.00
_cell.angle_gamma   90.00
#
_symmetry.space_group_name_H-M   'P 1'
#
loop_
_entity.id
_entity.type
_entity.pdbx_description
1 polymer ?
#
loop_
_entity_poly.entity_id
_entity_poly.type
_entity_poly.pdbx_seq_one_letter_code
_entity_poly.pdbx_strand_id
1 'polypeptide(L)'
;MTEPFDYGHRKADGQYEHYPSEPNPDFVQPLRNEYIHLTCGVLTRMNGAGLVRTYATNPTFYGSTFCCGCGDHFPLDQFVWCEKGERTETRMNEVKGTPGEDLTAHGFVDVRPRSSYIS
;
A
#
# COMPACT_ATOMS: atom_id res chain seq x y z
N MET A 1 -28.37 18.11 -8.04
CA MET A 1 -29.28 17.27 -7.24
C MET A 1 -28.49 16.00 -6.97
N THR A 2 -28.04 15.80 -5.75
CA THR A 2 -27.20 14.65 -5.38
C THR A 2 -28.11 13.43 -5.29
N GLU A 3 -27.81 12.38 -6.05
CA GLU A 3 -28.54 11.12 -5.96
C GLU A 3 -28.46 10.60 -4.51
N PRO A 4 -29.56 10.10 -3.93
CA PRO A 4 -29.58 9.58 -2.57
C PRO A 4 -28.66 8.35 -2.47
N PHE A 5 -27.85 8.31 -1.40
CA PHE A 5 -26.96 7.18 -1.12
C PHE A 5 -27.76 5.89 -0.91
N ASP A 6 -27.41 4.82 -1.64
CA ASP A 6 -28.07 3.52 -1.51
C ASP A 6 -27.53 2.79 -0.28
N TYR A 7 -28.36 2.67 0.76
CA TYR A 7 -28.00 1.99 2.01
C TYR A 7 -28.16 0.46 1.93
N GLY A 8 -28.66 -0.10 0.82
CA GLY A 8 -29.02 -1.52 0.71
C GLY A 8 -30.14 -1.95 1.67
N HIS A 9 -30.29 -3.25 1.91
CA HIS A 9 -31.35 -3.78 2.76
C HIS A 9 -31.07 -3.59 4.26
N ARG A 10 -32.15 -3.35 5.03
CA ARG A 10 -32.08 -3.37 6.50
C ARG A 10 -32.12 -4.81 7.01
N LYS A 11 -31.06 -5.22 7.70
CA LYS A 11 -30.92 -6.52 8.38
C LYS A 11 -31.89 -6.62 9.57
N ALA A 12 -32.11 -7.84 10.06
CA ALA A 12 -33.00 -8.12 11.19
C ALA A 12 -32.58 -7.41 12.49
N ASP A 13 -31.29 -7.13 12.65
CA ASP A 13 -30.70 -6.40 13.78
C ASP A 13 -30.88 -4.86 13.68
N GLY A 14 -31.54 -4.37 12.62
CA GLY A 14 -31.77 -2.95 12.37
C GLY A 14 -30.63 -2.22 11.64
N GLN A 15 -29.53 -2.91 11.34
CA GLN A 15 -28.40 -2.37 10.58
C GLN A 15 -28.62 -2.41 9.06
N TYR A 16 -28.08 -1.45 8.32
CA TYR A 16 -28.08 -1.42 6.86
C TYR A 16 -26.88 -2.18 6.26
N GLU A 17 -26.99 -2.65 5.02
CA GLU A 17 -25.91 -3.35 4.32
C GLU A 17 -24.77 -2.42 3.90
N HIS A 18 -25.10 -1.18 3.55
CA HIS A 18 -24.15 -0.20 3.07
C HIS A 18 -24.26 1.07 3.91
N TYR A 19 -23.14 1.53 4.44
CA TYR A 19 -23.01 2.85 5.04
C TYR A 19 -22.09 3.70 4.18
N PRO A 20 -22.37 5.00 4.06
CA PRO A 20 -21.45 5.91 3.39
C PRO A 20 -20.18 5.98 4.22
N SER A 21 -19.11 5.35 3.73
CA SER A 21 -17.75 5.65 4.15
C SER A 21 -17.19 6.60 3.11
N GLU A 22 -16.81 7.80 3.51
CA GLU A 22 -16.07 8.69 2.62
C GLU A 22 -14.76 7.98 2.25
N PRO A 23 -14.46 7.77 0.96
CA PRO A 23 -13.12 7.39 0.56
C PRO A 23 -12.22 8.53 1.01
N ASN A 24 -11.27 8.25 1.90
CA ASN A 24 -10.30 9.27 2.28
C ASN A 24 -9.47 9.57 1.01
N PRO A 25 -9.52 10.79 0.46
CA PRO A 25 -8.86 11.10 -0.82
C PRO A 25 -7.34 10.90 -0.77
N ASP A 26 -6.77 10.82 0.44
CA ASP A 26 -5.36 10.52 0.66
C ASP A 26 -4.95 9.06 0.43
N PHE A 27 -5.89 8.11 0.24
CA PHE A 27 -5.53 6.71 -0.01
C PHE A 27 -5.38 6.41 -1.51
N VAL A 28 -4.14 6.17 -1.95
CA VAL A 28 -3.80 5.78 -3.32
C VAL A 28 -4.12 4.31 -3.63
N GLN A 29 -4.34 3.47 -2.61
CA GLN A 29 -4.70 2.06 -2.78
C GLN A 29 -5.62 1.59 -1.63
N PRO A 30 -6.40 0.50 -1.82
CA PRO A 30 -7.26 -0.05 -0.78
C PRO A 30 -6.47 -0.43 0.48
N LEU A 31 -7.13 -0.32 1.64
CA LEU A 31 -6.59 -0.74 2.93
C LEU A 31 -6.45 -2.26 2.94
N ARG A 32 -5.21 -2.74 2.79
CA ARG A 32 -4.85 -4.15 2.84
C ARG A 32 -3.97 -4.41 4.06
N ASN A 33 -4.35 -5.40 4.87
CA ASN A 33 -3.64 -5.75 6.10
C ASN A 33 -3.03 -7.16 6.06
N GLU A 34 -3.23 -7.90 4.97
CA GLU A 34 -2.73 -9.26 4.77
C GLU A 34 -1.83 -9.31 3.53
N TYR A 35 -0.66 -9.93 3.65
CA TYR A 35 0.28 -10.13 2.54
C TYR A 35 1.01 -11.45 2.68
N ILE A 36 1.51 -11.96 1.55
CA ILE A 36 2.19 -13.25 1.47
C ILE A 36 3.60 -13.03 0.95
N HIS A 37 4.58 -13.65 1.61
CA HIS A 37 5.94 -13.71 1.09
C HIS A 37 6.04 -14.77 0.01
N LEU A 38 6.46 -14.39 -1.19
CA LEU A 38 6.54 -15.31 -2.33
C LEU A 38 7.57 -16.42 -2.12
N THR A 39 8.62 -16.17 -1.32
CA THR A 39 9.69 -17.14 -1.10
C THR A 39 9.28 -18.23 -0.09
N CYS A 40 8.70 -17.86 1.06
CA CYS A 40 8.28 -18.85 2.07
C CYS A 40 6.80 -19.26 2.00
N GLY A 41 5.97 -18.51 1.27
CA GLY A 41 4.53 -18.76 1.12
C GLY A 41 3.69 -18.42 2.36
N VAL A 42 4.28 -17.84 3.42
CA VAL A 42 3.57 -17.55 4.67
C VAL A 42 2.77 -16.26 4.57
N LEU A 43 1.49 -16.34 4.99
CA LEU A 43 0.62 -15.19 5.13
C LEU A 43 0.94 -14.43 6.43
N THR A 44 1.31 -13.17 6.28
CA THR A 44 1.56 -12.26 7.38
C THR A 44 0.39 -11.29 7.52
N ARG A 45 -0.18 -11.22 8.73
CA ARG A 45 -1.23 -10.26 9.09
C ARG A 45 -0.66 -9.10 9.85
N MET A 46 -0.83 -7.89 9.31
CA MET A 46 -0.43 -6.66 9.95
C MET A 46 -1.54 -6.17 10.86
N ASN A 47 -1.30 -6.20 12.18
CA ASN A 47 -2.30 -5.82 13.18
C ASN A 47 -2.31 -4.30 13.50
N GLY A 48 -1.49 -3.50 12.82
CA GLY A 48 -1.34 -2.07 13.07
C GLY A 48 -2.13 -1.23 12.07
N ALA A 49 -3.26 -0.64 12.50
CA ALA A 49 -4.07 0.24 11.65
C ALA A 49 -3.27 1.44 11.09
N GLY A 50 -2.29 1.95 11.85
CA GLY A 50 -1.38 3.01 11.37
C GLY A 50 -0.52 2.58 10.19
N LEU A 51 0.06 1.37 10.25
CA LEU A 51 0.89 0.82 9.18
C LEU A 51 0.08 0.58 7.91
N VAL A 52 -1.12 0.01 8.06
CA VAL A 52 -2.05 -0.24 6.95
C VAL A 52 -2.44 1.06 6.24
N ARG A 53 -2.71 2.13 7.01
CA ARG A 53 -2.97 3.47 6.45
C ARG A 53 -1.76 4.03 5.73
N THR A 54 -0.55 3.86 6.25
CA THR A 54 0.68 4.29 5.57
C THR A 54 0.85 3.57 4.24
N TYR A 55 0.68 2.25 4.18
CA TYR A 55 0.73 1.53 2.90
C TYR A 55 -0.37 2.01 1.95
N ALA A 56 -1.59 2.23 2.44
CA ALA A 56 -2.70 2.74 1.62
C ALA A 56 -2.45 4.16 1.06
N THR A 57 -1.67 4.99 1.76
CA THR A 57 -1.35 6.38 1.37
C THR A 57 -0.07 6.48 0.54
N ASN A 58 0.97 5.74 0.91
CA ASN A 58 2.28 5.74 0.28
C ASN A 58 2.92 4.34 0.34
N PRO A 59 2.67 3.47 -0.66
CA PRO A 59 3.24 2.13 -0.74
C PRO A 59 4.77 2.09 -0.78
N THR A 60 5.41 3.14 -1.30
CA THR A 60 6.88 3.22 -1.42
C THR A 60 7.57 3.71 -0.15
N PHE A 61 6.82 4.05 0.90
CA PHE A 61 7.36 4.59 2.15
C PHE A 61 8.29 3.60 2.87
N TYR A 62 7.99 2.30 2.80
CA TYR A 62 8.81 1.25 3.39
C TYR A 62 9.67 0.57 2.32
N GLY A 63 10.98 0.45 2.54
CA GLY A 63 11.86 -0.31 1.62
C GLY A 63 11.77 -1.82 1.80
N SER A 64 11.32 -2.28 2.97
CA SER A 64 11.25 -3.68 3.36
C SER A 64 10.11 -3.91 4.36
N THR A 65 9.57 -5.12 4.40
CA THR A 65 8.55 -5.54 5.39
C THR A 65 8.96 -6.83 6.09
N PHE A 66 8.41 -7.04 7.29
CA PHE A 66 8.67 -8.21 8.11
C PHE A 66 7.88 -9.43 7.63
N CYS A 67 8.51 -10.60 7.60
CA CYS A 67 7.86 -11.88 7.36
C CYS A 67 7.75 -12.67 8.67
N CYS A 68 6.54 -13.07 9.08
CA CYS A 68 6.36 -13.87 10.29
C CYS A 68 6.84 -15.34 10.16
N GLY A 69 6.97 -15.85 8.94
CA GLY A 69 7.48 -17.20 8.67
C GLY A 69 9.00 -17.28 8.76
N CYS A 70 9.69 -16.31 8.14
CA CYS A 70 11.15 -16.24 8.16
C CYS A 70 11.71 -15.53 9.41
N GLY A 71 10.91 -14.66 10.05
CA GLY A 71 11.34 -13.90 11.22
C GLY A 71 12.28 -12.73 10.90
N ASP A 72 12.26 -12.22 9.67
CA ASP A 72 13.18 -11.17 9.21
C ASP A 72 12.51 -10.17 8.25
N HIS A 73 13.19 -9.07 7.92
CA HIS A 73 12.76 -8.04 6.98
C HIS A 73 13.28 -8.32 5.57
N PHE A 74 12.37 -8.33 4.59
CA PHE A 74 12.69 -8.58 3.19
C PHE A 74 12.18 -7.43 2.31
N PRO A 75 12.78 -7.23 1.12
CA PRO A 75 12.34 -6.18 0.19
C PRO A 75 10.90 -6.40 -0.25
N LEU A 76 10.14 -5.31 -0.40
CA LEU A 76 8.71 -5.34 -0.76
C LEU A 76 8.39 -6.09 -2.07
N ASP A 77 9.36 -6.17 -2.98
CA ASP A 77 9.21 -6.87 -4.27
C ASP A 77 8.95 -8.38 -4.12
N GLN A 78 9.33 -8.95 -2.97
CA GLN A 78 9.09 -10.36 -2.64
C GLN A 78 7.72 -10.61 -2.03
N PHE A 79 6.87 -9.59 -1.89
CA PHE A 79 5.58 -9.70 -1.24
C PHE A 79 4.44 -9.32 -2.17
N VAL A 80 3.38 -10.11 -2.08
CA VAL A 80 2.10 -9.84 -2.75
C VAL A 80 1.01 -9.64 -1.72
N TRP A 81 0.07 -8.78 -2.04
CA TRP A 81 -1.09 -8.60 -1.21
C TRP A 81 -1.98 -9.85 -1.19
N CYS A 82 -2.69 -10.06 -0.10
CA CYS A 82 -3.71 -11.09 0.03
C CYS A 82 -5.08 -10.44 0.19
N GLU A 83 -6.06 -10.92 -0.56
CA GLU A 83 -7.46 -10.48 -0.45
C GLU A 83 -8.32 -11.71 -0.15
N LYS A 84 -9.04 -11.69 0.97
CA LYS A 84 -9.92 -12.80 1.42
C LYS A 84 -9.21 -14.16 1.58
N GLY A 85 -7.91 -14.15 1.91
CA GLY A 85 -7.13 -15.37 2.06
C GLY A 85 -6.56 -15.91 0.74
N GLU A 86 -6.81 -15.25 -0.39
CA GLU A 86 -6.24 -15.58 -1.69
C GLU A 86 -5.10 -14.62 -2.04
N ARG A 87 -3.99 -15.18 -2.53
CA ARG A 87 -2.87 -14.37 -3.03
C ARG A 87 -3.33 -13.57 -4.25
N THR A 88 -2.98 -12.29 -4.28
CA THR A 88 -3.21 -11.44 -5.44
C THR A 88 -1.96 -11.36 -6.31
N GLU A 89 -2.12 -10.90 -7.55
CA GLU A 89 -0.99 -10.64 -8.44
C GLU A 89 -0.33 -9.28 -8.17
N THR A 90 -0.96 -8.43 -7.35
CA THR A 90 -0.50 -7.09 -7.02
C THR A 90 0.60 -7.14 -5.97
N ARG A 91 1.79 -6.65 -6.34
CA ARG A 91 2.93 -6.53 -5.42
C ARG A 91 2.71 -5.40 -4.42
N MET A 92 3.32 -5.51 -3.23
CA MET A 92 3.23 -4.47 -2.21
C MET A 92 3.85 -3.13 -2.63
N ASN A 93 4.85 -3.16 -3.52
CA ASN A 93 5.51 -1.98 -4.07
C ASN A 93 4.82 -1.39 -5.32
N GLU A 94 3.81 -2.08 -5.86
CA GLU A 94 3.12 -1.64 -7.07
C GLU A 94 2.03 -0.62 -6.71
N VAL A 95 2.27 0.65 -7.08
CA VAL A 95 1.23 1.67 -7.04
C VAL A 95 0.37 1.49 -8.29
N LYS A 96 -0.92 1.21 -8.15
CA LYS A 96 -1.86 1.32 -9.29
C LYS A 96 -2.10 2.79 -9.62
N GLY A 97 -1.05 3.48 -10.07
CA GLY A 97 -1.08 4.85 -10.58
C GLY A 97 -0.78 4.84 -12.07
N THR A 98 -1.84 5.04 -12.86
CA THR A 98 -1.89 5.52 -14.26
C THR A 98 -0.80 5.07 -15.26
N PRO A 99 -1.14 4.42 -16.39
CA PRO A 99 -0.24 4.38 -17.53
C PRO A 99 0.03 5.81 -18.03
N GLY A 100 1.25 6.29 -17.78
CA GLY A 100 1.84 7.44 -18.47
C GLY A 100 1.72 8.78 -17.75
N GLU A 101 2.56 9.01 -16.74
CA GLU A 101 3.28 10.28 -16.68
C GLU A 101 4.78 10.00 -16.60
N ASP A 102 5.42 10.33 -17.71
CA ASP A 102 6.85 10.41 -17.94
C ASP A 102 7.52 11.19 -16.81
N LEU A 103 8.20 10.48 -15.89
CA LEU A 103 9.10 11.10 -14.91
C LEU A 103 10.44 11.44 -15.60
N THR A 104 10.39 12.27 -16.64
CA THR A 104 11.56 13.01 -17.07
C THR A 104 11.51 14.38 -16.41
N ALA A 105 12.61 14.73 -15.73
CA ALA A 105 12.88 16.01 -15.08
C ALA A 105 12.23 16.22 -13.71
N HIS A 106 12.98 15.95 -12.65
CA HIS A 106 13.39 16.99 -11.69
C HIS A 106 14.67 16.58 -10.94
N GLY A 107 15.81 17.03 -11.48
CA GLY A 107 16.92 17.58 -10.71
C GLY A 107 17.59 16.69 -9.66
N PHE A 108 18.38 15.71 -10.11
CA PHE A 108 19.49 15.22 -9.29
C PHE A 108 20.51 16.36 -9.15
N VAL A 109 20.50 17.06 -8.02
CA VAL A 109 21.56 18.02 -7.69
C VAL A 109 22.84 17.23 -7.44
N ASP A 110 23.75 17.30 -8.42
CA ASP A 110 25.12 16.84 -8.36
C ASP A 110 25.84 17.54 -7.19
N VAL A 111 25.83 16.92 -6.00
CA VAL A 111 26.69 17.31 -4.89
C VAL A 111 28.11 16.88 -5.25
N ARG A 112 28.82 17.72 -6.00
CA ARG A 112 30.27 17.55 -6.18
C ARG A 112 30.95 17.73 -4.83
N PRO A 113 31.79 16.77 -4.38
CA PRO A 113 32.62 16.99 -3.21
C PRO A 113 33.66 18.07 -3.50
N ARG A 114 33.73 19.05 -2.59
CA ARG A 114 34.81 20.03 -2.44
C ARG A 114 36.14 19.27 -2.36
N SER A 115 37.02 19.44 -3.34
CA SER A 115 38.43 19.05 -3.20
C SER A 115 39.34 20.21 -3.55
N SER A 116 39.93 20.76 -2.49
CA SER A 116 40.97 21.77 -2.49
C SER A 116 42.22 21.23 -3.16
N TYR A 117 42.77 21.92 -4.16
CA TYR A 117 44.20 21.88 -4.47
C TYR A 117 44.56 23.02 -5.43
N ILE A 118 45.21 24.07 -4.92
CA ILE A 118 46.06 24.95 -5.71
C ILE A 118 47.24 25.30 -4.79
N SER A 119 48.41 24.72 -5.10
CA SER A 119 49.73 25.30 -4.81
C SER A 119 50.16 26.13 -5.99
#